data_AF-A0A9D5QA57-F1
#
_entry.id   AF-A0A9D5QA57-F1
#
_cell.length_a   1.000
_cell.length_b   1.000
_cell.length_c   1.000
_cell.angle_alpha   90.00
_cell.angle_beta   90.00
_cell.angle_gamma   90.00
#
_symmetry.space_group_name_H-M   'P 1'
#
loop_
_entity.id
_entity.type
_entity.pdbx_description
1 polymer ?
#
loop_
_entity_poly.entity_id
_entity_poly.type
_entity_poly.pdbx_seq_one_letter_code
_entity_poly.pdbx_strand_id
1 'polypeptide(L)'
;MKISHMARWLLFSRYAPMRLYSLSYYVRLLCAGTPFTFSRFGDGEWAAILGEVGENCDGHPFSVELKAALAGTLLNPLDYFHAMQPRAVRIDGKRIGAYLRRNGIAVPWHCANVFHDANLRGKINPLIKELRKRPVVMVGPAHLRPLNKTAFAYVDFVEVPAQNCFEHTADTIMRVREAAAADPAGRIYAFSASMAANVMIHRLYPDLGAKNWLIDFGSLWDVYVGVESRSVYRKLDWRPLIAENLRP
;
A
#
# COMPACT_ATOMS: atom_id res chain seq x y z
N MET A 1 33.40 -5.43 7.73
CA MET A 1 32.80 -6.73 8.14
C MET A 1 31.41 -6.88 7.51
N LYS A 2 31.27 -7.72 6.45
CA LYS A 2 29.98 -7.93 5.76
C LYS A 2 29.12 -8.92 6.57
N ILE A 3 28.20 -8.41 7.38
CA ILE A 3 27.17 -9.23 8.03
C ILE A 3 26.29 -9.86 6.94
N SER A 4 26.13 -11.18 6.95
CA SER A 4 25.37 -11.94 5.95
C SER A 4 23.88 -11.54 5.94
N HIS A 5 23.21 -11.72 4.79
CA HIS A 5 21.79 -11.41 4.60
C HIS A 5 20.88 -12.09 5.63
N MET A 6 21.21 -13.33 6.02
CA MET A 6 20.46 -14.10 7.01
C MET A 6 20.57 -13.49 8.41
N ALA A 7 21.75 -12.96 8.77
CA ALA A 7 21.95 -12.29 10.05
C ALA A 7 21.20 -10.95 10.17
N ARG A 8 21.02 -10.20 9.06
CA ARG A 8 20.20 -8.98 9.05
C ARG A 8 18.72 -9.29 9.25
N TRP A 9 18.21 -10.34 8.61
CA TRP A 9 16.82 -10.79 8.77
C TRP A 9 16.56 -11.37 10.15
N LEU A 10 17.51 -12.13 10.72
CA LEU A 10 17.43 -12.65 12.10
C LEU A 10 17.46 -11.52 13.15
N LEU A 11 18.29 -10.49 12.95
CA LEU A 11 18.31 -9.31 13.82
C LEU A 11 17.00 -8.53 13.72
N PHE A 12 16.43 -8.38 12.52
CA PHE A 12 15.17 -7.67 12.33
C PHE A 12 13.96 -8.43 12.89
N SER A 13 13.85 -9.73 12.57
CA SER A 13 12.75 -10.59 13.01
C SER A 13 12.63 -10.72 14.54
N ARG A 14 13.73 -10.52 15.28
CA ARG A 14 13.69 -10.42 16.75
C ARG A 14 12.94 -9.21 17.29
N TYR A 15 12.87 -8.10 16.55
CA TYR A 15 12.27 -6.84 17.04
C TYR A 15 10.99 -6.45 16.31
N ALA A 16 10.82 -6.92 15.08
CA ALA A 16 9.66 -6.64 14.24
C ALA A 16 9.33 -7.90 13.44
N PRO A 17 8.81 -8.96 14.09
CA PRO A 17 8.43 -10.18 13.39
C PRO A 17 7.35 -9.85 12.36
N MET A 18 7.63 -10.15 11.10
CA MET A 18 6.69 -9.96 10.00
C MET A 18 5.78 -11.18 9.90
N ARG A 19 4.48 -10.96 10.09
CA ARG A 19 3.44 -11.97 9.91
C ARG A 19 3.23 -12.23 8.42
N LEU A 20 3.39 -13.49 8.04
CA LEU A 20 3.24 -13.97 6.66
C LEU A 20 1.83 -14.51 6.45
N TYR A 21 0.84 -13.63 6.33
CA TYR A 21 -0.49 -14.02 5.89
C TYR A 21 -0.53 -14.16 4.35
N SER A 22 -1.19 -15.21 3.87
CA SER A 22 -1.40 -15.41 2.43
C SER A 22 -2.47 -14.45 1.88
N LEU A 23 -2.54 -14.32 0.55
CA LEU A 23 -3.62 -13.59 -0.10
C LEU A 23 -5.02 -14.04 0.38
N SER A 24 -5.20 -15.35 0.54
CA SER A 24 -6.46 -15.95 0.98
C SER A 24 -6.94 -15.43 2.33
N TYR A 25 -6.04 -15.02 3.23
CA TYR A 25 -6.42 -14.40 4.50
C TYR A 25 -7.21 -13.10 4.27
N TYR A 26 -6.67 -12.18 3.47
CA TYR A 26 -7.31 -10.88 3.18
C TYR A 26 -8.56 -11.03 2.31
N VAL A 27 -8.54 -11.97 1.36
CA VAL A 27 -9.72 -12.31 0.55
C VAL A 27 -10.86 -12.83 1.41
N ARG A 28 -10.59 -13.63 2.45
CA ARG A 28 -11.63 -14.06 3.40
C ARG A 28 -12.24 -12.91 4.17
N LEU A 29 -11.45 -11.88 4.55
CA LEU A 29 -12.00 -10.68 5.20
C LEU A 29 -12.97 -9.93 4.27
N LEU A 30 -12.59 -9.75 2.99
CA LEU A 30 -13.48 -9.15 1.97
C LEU A 30 -14.76 -9.95 1.76
N CYS A 31 -14.63 -11.28 1.62
CA CYS A 31 -15.75 -12.19 1.42
C CYS A 31 -16.71 -12.17 2.61
N ALA A 32 -16.18 -12.17 3.84
CA ALA A 32 -16.94 -12.10 5.08
C ALA A 32 -17.55 -10.71 5.35
N GLY A 33 -17.28 -9.71 4.51
CA GLY A 33 -17.74 -8.34 4.75
C GLY A 33 -17.10 -7.69 5.97
N THR A 34 -15.93 -8.17 6.42
CA THR A 34 -15.18 -7.62 7.55
C THR A 34 -14.27 -6.49 7.05
N PRO A 35 -14.53 -5.22 7.41
CA PRO A 35 -13.67 -4.10 7.04
C PRO A 35 -12.26 -4.29 7.58
N PHE A 36 -11.26 -3.89 6.80
CA PHE A 36 -9.89 -3.79 7.28
C PHE A 36 -9.15 -2.68 6.57
N THR A 37 -8.15 -2.15 7.26
CA THR A 37 -7.22 -1.16 6.71
C THR A 37 -5.83 -1.77 6.59
N PHE A 38 -5.15 -1.49 5.48
CA PHE A 38 -3.84 -2.04 5.14
C PHE A 38 -2.95 -0.95 4.56
N SER A 39 -1.90 -0.59 5.29
CA SER A 39 -0.96 0.49 4.93
C SER A 39 0.44 -0.09 4.79
N ARG A 40 1.18 0.26 3.71
CA ARG A 40 2.45 -0.40 3.38
C ARG A 40 3.63 0.54 3.47
N PHE A 41 4.69 0.11 4.13
CA PHE A 41 5.96 0.83 4.23
C PHE A 41 7.02 0.13 3.38
N GLY A 42 7.34 0.72 2.25
CA GLY A 42 8.40 0.31 1.34
C GLY A 42 9.74 1.00 1.61
N ASP A 43 10.70 0.82 0.70
CA ASP A 43 12.02 1.43 0.84
C ASP A 43 11.97 2.97 0.72
N GLY A 44 11.06 3.52 -0.09
CA GLY A 44 10.86 4.97 -0.20
C GLY A 44 10.34 5.59 1.10
N GLU A 45 9.30 5.01 1.70
CA GLU A 45 8.74 5.49 2.95
C GLU A 45 9.78 5.44 4.09
N TRP A 46 10.55 4.34 4.17
CA TRP A 46 11.61 4.22 5.17
C TRP A 46 12.78 5.17 4.91
N ALA A 47 13.18 5.40 3.66
CA ALA A 47 14.21 6.39 3.32
C ALA A 47 13.79 7.79 3.80
N ALA A 48 12.54 8.19 3.53
CA ALA A 48 11.99 9.46 4.01
C ALA A 48 12.00 9.54 5.56
N ILE A 49 11.47 8.52 6.25
CA ILE A 49 11.43 8.47 7.73
C ILE A 49 12.84 8.57 8.33
N LEU A 50 13.81 7.87 7.75
CA LEU A 50 15.19 7.84 8.22
C LEU A 50 15.99 9.10 7.85
N GLY A 51 15.39 10.04 7.10
CA GLY A 51 15.97 11.33 6.76
C GLY A 51 16.97 11.28 5.60
N GLU A 52 16.78 10.37 4.65
CA GLU A 52 17.51 10.42 3.38
C GLU A 52 17.17 11.69 2.59
N VAL A 53 18.09 12.10 1.73
CA VAL A 53 17.93 13.23 0.80
C VAL A 53 17.69 12.68 -0.61
N GLY A 54 16.84 13.35 -1.38
CA GLY A 54 16.53 12.99 -2.76
C GLY A 54 15.05 12.63 -2.93
N GLU A 55 14.78 11.57 -3.67
CA GLU A 55 13.45 11.14 -4.05
C GLU A 55 13.31 9.62 -4.07
N ASN A 56 12.07 9.12 -4.06
CA ASN A 56 11.81 7.70 -4.29
C ASN A 56 11.93 7.34 -5.78
N CYS A 57 11.81 6.06 -6.11
CA CYS A 57 11.97 5.58 -7.50
C CYS A 57 10.88 6.04 -8.48
N ASP A 58 9.82 6.69 -7.99
CA ASP A 58 8.76 7.30 -8.81
C ASP A 58 8.95 8.83 -8.94
N GLY A 59 10.03 9.39 -8.40
CA GLY A 59 10.34 10.83 -8.47
C GLY A 59 9.64 11.68 -7.41
N HIS A 60 9.20 11.10 -6.29
CA HIS A 60 8.62 11.89 -5.19
C HIS A 60 9.71 12.35 -4.22
N PRO A 61 9.88 13.66 -4.00
CA PRO A 61 10.91 14.19 -3.15
C PRO A 61 10.68 13.85 -1.68
N PHE A 62 11.77 13.65 -0.95
CA PHE A 62 11.76 13.57 0.50
C PHE A 62 11.75 14.99 1.07
N SER A 63 10.66 15.35 1.74
CA SER A 63 10.54 16.61 2.48
C SER A 63 10.52 16.39 3.99
N VAL A 64 10.78 17.46 4.75
CA VAL A 64 10.73 17.43 6.22
C VAL A 64 9.30 17.13 6.68
N GLU A 65 8.32 17.68 5.98
CA GLU A 65 6.89 17.51 6.24
C GLU A 65 6.45 16.07 5.97
N LEU A 66 6.88 15.48 4.85
CA LEU A 66 6.59 14.09 4.51
C LEU A 66 7.20 13.15 5.55
N LYS A 67 8.46 13.37 5.92
CA LYS A 67 9.14 12.61 6.97
C LYS A 67 8.37 12.68 8.29
N ALA A 68 8.00 13.88 8.73
CA ALA A 68 7.25 14.08 9.97
C ALA A 68 5.88 13.40 9.92
N ALA A 69 5.16 13.51 8.80
CA ALA A 69 3.85 12.89 8.62
C ALA A 69 3.94 11.36 8.63
N LEU A 70 4.86 10.77 7.87
CA LEU A 70 5.09 9.32 7.84
C LEU A 70 5.51 8.78 9.20
N ALA A 71 6.48 9.44 9.85
CA ALA A 71 6.90 9.09 11.21
C ALA A 71 5.72 9.16 12.20
N GLY A 72 4.89 10.21 12.08
CA GLY A 72 3.69 10.40 12.89
C GLY A 72 2.74 9.21 12.84
N THR A 73 2.58 8.56 11.68
CA THR A 73 1.72 7.37 11.54
C THR A 73 2.21 6.16 12.34
N LEU A 74 3.52 6.07 12.59
CA LEU A 74 4.14 4.97 13.34
C LEU A 74 4.32 5.31 14.82
N LEU A 75 4.54 6.58 15.14
CA LEU A 75 4.65 7.07 16.52
C LEU A 75 3.29 7.06 17.24
N ASN A 76 2.19 7.18 16.48
CA ASN A 76 0.83 7.13 17.01
C ASN A 76 0.03 6.02 16.29
N PRO A 77 0.42 4.75 16.42
CA PRO A 77 -0.16 3.69 15.60
C PRO A 77 -1.65 3.49 15.91
N LEU A 78 -2.45 3.26 14.86
CA LEU A 78 -3.88 2.94 14.97
C LEU A 78 -4.12 1.44 14.71
N ASP A 79 -5.31 0.93 15.01
CA ASP A 79 -5.59 -0.52 14.94
C ASP A 79 -5.88 -1.01 13.51
N TYR A 80 -4.85 -0.96 12.67
CA TYR A 80 -4.89 -1.51 11.31
C TYR A 80 -3.62 -2.28 10.96
N PHE A 81 -3.66 -3.00 9.83
CA PHE A 81 -2.52 -3.76 9.36
C PHE A 81 -1.40 -2.84 8.88
N HIS A 82 -0.37 -2.72 9.72
CA HIS A 82 0.90 -2.10 9.38
C HIS A 82 1.73 -3.11 8.60
N ALA A 83 1.88 -2.90 7.30
CA ALA A 83 2.60 -3.80 6.44
C ALA A 83 3.95 -3.21 6.04
N MET A 84 4.97 -4.03 5.91
CA MET A 84 6.29 -3.56 5.50
C MET A 84 6.87 -4.48 4.43
N GLN A 85 7.54 -3.86 3.45
CA GLN A 85 8.11 -4.59 2.33
C GLN A 85 9.38 -5.32 2.78
N PRO A 86 9.53 -6.62 2.45
CA PRO A 86 10.76 -7.36 2.71
C PRO A 86 12.01 -6.69 2.09
N ARG A 87 11.83 -5.97 0.97
CA ARG A 87 12.92 -5.22 0.32
C ARG A 87 13.46 -4.10 1.23
N ALA A 88 12.60 -3.34 1.90
CA ALA A 88 13.02 -2.30 2.83
C ALA A 88 13.87 -2.89 3.97
N VAL A 89 13.43 -4.02 4.53
CA VAL A 89 14.19 -4.76 5.55
C VAL A 89 15.55 -5.23 5.04
N ARG A 90 15.61 -5.72 3.80
CA ARG A 90 16.86 -6.18 3.19
C ARG A 90 17.88 -5.04 3.02
N ILE A 91 17.40 -3.87 2.58
CA ILE A 91 18.24 -2.70 2.31
C ILE A 91 18.65 -2.04 3.64
N ASP A 92 17.68 -1.66 4.48
CA ASP A 92 17.88 -0.77 5.64
C ASP A 92 17.45 -1.38 6.98
N GLY A 93 17.20 -2.69 7.07
CA GLY A 93 16.64 -3.34 8.27
C GLY A 93 17.36 -3.03 9.59
N LYS A 94 18.68 -2.77 9.58
CA LYS A 94 19.42 -2.35 10.78
C LYS A 94 18.97 -0.96 11.28
N ARG A 95 18.84 0.01 10.36
CA ARG A 95 18.43 1.38 10.66
C ARG A 95 16.96 1.44 11.02
N ILE A 96 16.11 0.73 10.25
CA ILE A 96 14.69 0.56 10.55
C ILE A 96 14.51 -0.02 11.96
N GLY A 97 15.15 -1.14 12.27
CA GLY A 97 15.06 -1.76 13.60
C GLY A 97 15.58 -0.86 14.72
N ALA A 98 16.64 -0.08 14.49
CA ALA A 98 17.12 0.90 15.47
C ALA A 98 16.14 2.05 15.69
N TYR A 99 15.52 2.56 14.62
CA TYR A 99 14.49 3.58 14.69
C TYR A 99 13.26 3.09 15.47
N LEU A 100 12.75 1.90 15.14
CA LEU A 100 11.61 1.29 15.83
C LEU A 100 11.88 1.15 17.34
N ARG A 101 13.04 0.61 17.72
CA ARG A 101 13.43 0.47 19.13
C ARG A 101 13.56 1.81 19.84
N ARG A 102 14.26 2.77 19.24
CA ARG A 102 14.49 4.09 19.85
C ARG A 102 13.18 4.81 20.16
N ASN A 103 12.17 4.61 19.32
CA ASN A 103 10.88 5.27 19.44
C ASN A 103 9.79 4.38 20.12
N GLY A 104 10.15 3.20 20.63
CA GLY A 104 9.19 2.31 21.29
C GLY A 104 8.07 1.79 20.38
N ILE A 105 8.28 1.76 19.06
CA ILE A 105 7.24 1.38 18.09
C ILE A 105 7.12 -0.15 18.08
N ALA A 106 6.00 -0.66 18.59
CA ALA A 106 5.68 -2.07 18.66
C ALA A 106 4.31 -2.36 18.03
N VAL A 107 4.29 -2.52 16.70
CA VAL A 107 3.10 -2.93 15.94
C VAL A 107 3.30 -4.34 15.34
N PRO A 108 2.23 -5.13 15.19
CA PRO A 108 2.31 -6.38 14.45
C PRO A 108 2.54 -6.08 12.96
N TRP A 109 3.73 -6.36 12.47
CA TRP A 109 4.06 -6.12 11.06
C TRP A 109 3.48 -7.22 10.17
N HIS A 110 2.86 -6.82 9.06
CA HIS A 110 2.39 -7.71 8.00
C HIS A 110 3.36 -7.65 6.80
N CYS A 111 3.37 -8.68 5.95
CA CYS A 111 4.11 -8.61 4.68
C CYS A 111 3.35 -7.72 3.68
N ALA A 112 3.97 -6.60 3.26
CA ALA A 112 3.38 -5.68 2.28
C ALA A 112 3.31 -6.26 0.85
N ASN A 113 4.11 -7.29 0.55
CA ASN A 113 4.19 -7.87 -0.79
C ASN A 113 3.08 -8.88 -1.09
N VAL A 114 2.18 -9.19 -0.14
CA VAL A 114 1.17 -10.24 -0.32
C VAL A 114 0.37 -10.12 -1.63
N PHE A 115 0.01 -8.89 -2.02
CA PHE A 115 -0.73 -8.64 -3.27
C PHE A 115 0.18 -8.68 -4.50
N HIS A 116 1.37 -8.09 -4.44
CA HIS A 116 2.34 -8.11 -5.54
C HIS A 116 2.84 -9.52 -5.85
N ASP A 117 3.17 -10.31 -4.82
CA ASP A 117 3.66 -11.68 -4.96
C ASP A 117 2.58 -12.58 -5.57
N ALA A 118 1.31 -12.38 -5.20
CA ALA A 118 0.22 -13.10 -5.82
C ALA A 118 0.02 -12.67 -7.29
N ASN A 119 0.11 -11.37 -7.59
CA ASN A 119 0.02 -10.84 -8.96
C ASN A 119 1.10 -11.40 -9.88
N LEU A 120 2.36 -11.43 -9.42
CA LEU A 120 3.50 -11.98 -10.13
C LEU A 120 3.40 -13.49 -10.39
N ARG A 121 2.55 -14.19 -9.62
CA ARG A 121 2.35 -15.65 -9.74
C ARG A 121 1.08 -16.03 -10.50
N GLY A 122 0.34 -15.06 -11.06
CA GLY A 122 -0.95 -15.33 -11.69
C GLY A 122 -2.05 -15.72 -10.68
N LYS A 123 -1.93 -15.32 -9.42
CA LYS A 123 -2.79 -15.76 -8.31
C LYS A 123 -3.59 -14.64 -7.66
N ILE A 124 -3.65 -13.43 -8.25
CA ILE A 124 -4.40 -12.31 -7.66
C ILE A 124 -5.91 -12.38 -7.96
N ASN A 125 -6.33 -13.25 -8.88
CA ASN A 125 -7.71 -13.39 -9.33
C ASN A 125 -8.76 -13.43 -8.19
N PRO A 126 -8.55 -14.18 -7.08
CA PRO A 126 -9.52 -14.20 -5.98
C PRO A 126 -9.77 -12.82 -5.36
N LEU A 127 -8.74 -11.97 -5.28
CA LEU A 127 -8.90 -10.58 -4.83
C LEU A 127 -9.70 -9.77 -5.86
N ILE A 128 -9.37 -9.86 -7.14
CA ILE A 128 -10.09 -9.14 -8.21
C ILE A 128 -11.57 -9.53 -8.21
N LYS A 129 -11.89 -10.81 -8.01
CA LYS A 129 -13.28 -11.30 -7.90
C LYS A 129 -14.02 -10.65 -6.73
N GLU A 130 -13.38 -10.46 -5.58
CA GLU A 130 -14.01 -9.75 -4.46
C GLU A 130 -14.14 -8.25 -4.72
N LEU A 131 -13.15 -7.60 -5.36
CA LEU A 131 -13.26 -6.19 -5.75
C LEU A 131 -14.44 -5.95 -6.70
N ARG A 132 -14.69 -6.85 -7.66
CA ARG A 132 -15.82 -6.77 -8.60
C ARG A 132 -17.20 -6.87 -7.95
N LYS A 133 -17.30 -7.35 -6.70
CA LYS A 133 -18.57 -7.53 -5.98
C LYS A 133 -18.97 -6.31 -5.13
N ARG A 134 -18.10 -5.31 -5.01
CA ARG A 134 -18.27 -4.21 -4.06
C ARG A 134 -18.09 -2.85 -4.75
N PRO A 135 -18.72 -1.78 -4.23
CA PRO A 135 -18.40 -0.43 -4.67
C PRO A 135 -16.94 -0.11 -4.33
N VAL A 136 -16.13 0.08 -5.37
CA VAL A 136 -14.73 0.53 -5.23
C VAL A 136 -14.65 2.02 -5.54
N VAL A 137 -13.96 2.77 -4.67
CA VAL A 137 -13.46 4.11 -4.95
C VAL A 137 -11.97 3.98 -5.22
N MET A 138 -11.56 4.31 -6.43
CA MET A 138 -10.15 4.29 -6.80
C MET A 138 -9.50 5.62 -6.38
N VAL A 139 -8.40 5.56 -5.64
CA VAL A 139 -7.63 6.74 -5.21
C VAL A 139 -6.23 6.65 -5.79
N GLY A 140 -5.94 7.39 -6.85
CA GLY A 140 -4.66 7.27 -7.55
C GLY A 140 -4.51 8.16 -8.78
N PRO A 141 -3.38 8.04 -9.50
CA PRO A 141 -3.05 8.87 -10.66
C PRO A 141 -3.93 8.60 -11.87
N ALA A 142 -4.12 9.63 -12.69
CA ALA A 142 -5.02 9.62 -13.86
C ALA A 142 -4.80 8.43 -14.82
N HIS A 143 -3.57 7.91 -14.93
CA HIS A 143 -3.28 6.76 -15.78
C HIS A 143 -3.98 5.48 -15.34
N LEU A 144 -4.51 5.41 -14.12
CA LEU A 144 -5.30 4.28 -13.60
C LEU A 144 -6.79 4.35 -13.97
N ARG A 145 -7.26 5.43 -14.61
CA ARG A 145 -8.66 5.54 -15.08
C ARG A 145 -9.13 4.36 -15.98
N PRO A 146 -8.29 3.80 -16.88
CA PRO A 146 -8.69 2.64 -17.67
C PRO A 146 -8.99 1.38 -16.85
N LEU A 147 -8.55 1.31 -15.58
CA LEU A 147 -8.77 0.15 -14.69
C LEU A 147 -10.23 -0.25 -14.57
N ASN A 148 -11.14 0.74 -14.65
CA ASN A 148 -12.60 0.55 -14.63
C ASN A 148 -13.10 -0.47 -15.68
N LYS A 149 -12.36 -0.59 -16.78
CA LYS A 149 -12.69 -1.44 -17.93
C LYS A 149 -11.81 -2.68 -18.04
N THR A 150 -10.70 -2.75 -17.29
CA THR A 150 -9.71 -3.84 -17.46
C THR A 150 -9.72 -4.84 -16.31
N ALA A 151 -9.68 -4.39 -15.05
CA ALA A 151 -9.57 -5.29 -13.90
C ALA A 151 -10.89 -5.39 -13.13
N PHE A 152 -11.44 -4.27 -12.70
CA PHE A 152 -12.67 -4.18 -11.91
C PHE A 152 -13.32 -2.81 -12.12
N ALA A 153 -14.64 -2.75 -12.01
CA ALA A 153 -15.35 -1.49 -12.05
C ALA A 153 -15.21 -0.73 -10.72
N TYR A 154 -15.13 0.59 -10.78
CA TYR A 154 -15.18 1.48 -9.63
C TYR A 154 -16.35 2.47 -9.80
N VAL A 155 -16.92 2.91 -8.68
CA VAL A 155 -18.05 3.84 -8.64
C VAL A 155 -17.62 5.31 -8.64
N ASP A 156 -16.38 5.57 -8.22
CA ASP A 156 -15.78 6.91 -8.21
C ASP A 156 -14.26 6.83 -8.32
N PHE A 157 -13.63 7.94 -8.75
CA PHE A 157 -12.20 8.09 -8.93
C PHE A 157 -11.71 9.40 -8.30
N VAL A 158 -11.02 9.28 -7.18
CA VAL A 158 -10.32 10.40 -6.54
C VAL A 158 -8.91 10.49 -7.12
N GLU A 159 -8.72 11.42 -8.04
CA GLU A 159 -7.44 11.61 -8.70
C GLU A 159 -6.40 12.20 -7.75
N VAL A 160 -5.20 11.60 -7.79
CA VAL A 160 -4.01 12.05 -7.07
C VAL A 160 -2.92 12.39 -8.09
N PRO A 161 -2.19 13.50 -7.96
CA PRO A 161 -1.10 13.83 -8.88
C PRO A 161 -0.04 12.73 -8.95
N ALA A 162 0.47 12.45 -10.15
CA ALA A 162 1.49 11.41 -10.35
C ALA A 162 2.84 11.74 -9.68
N GLN A 163 3.11 13.02 -9.43
CA GLN A 163 4.27 13.53 -8.71
C GLN A 163 3.80 14.45 -7.57
N ASN A 164 4.61 14.57 -6.51
CA ASN A 164 4.29 15.43 -5.35
C ASN A 164 2.91 15.22 -4.71
N CYS A 165 2.34 14.02 -4.84
CA CYS A 165 1.03 13.68 -4.30
C CYS A 165 0.83 13.99 -2.80
N PHE A 166 1.92 14.07 -2.02
CA PHE A 166 1.86 14.41 -0.61
C PHE A 166 1.31 15.83 -0.36
N GLU A 167 1.64 16.80 -1.22
CA GLU A 167 1.16 18.18 -1.12
C GLU A 167 -0.36 18.28 -1.27
N HIS A 168 -0.97 17.29 -1.94
CA HIS A 168 -2.41 17.22 -2.19
C HIS A 168 -3.14 16.27 -1.23
N THR A 169 -2.49 15.85 -0.13
CA THR A 169 -3.11 14.93 0.83
C THR A 169 -4.36 15.51 1.48
N ALA A 170 -4.39 16.80 1.81
CA ALA A 170 -5.56 17.43 2.44
C ALA A 170 -6.79 17.37 1.53
N ASP A 171 -6.65 17.84 0.29
CA ASP A 171 -7.72 17.84 -0.71
C ASP A 171 -8.18 16.42 -1.05
N THR A 172 -7.22 15.49 -1.19
CA THR A 172 -7.54 14.08 -1.46
C THR A 172 -8.34 13.45 -0.33
N ILE A 173 -7.95 13.69 0.93
CA ILE A 173 -8.68 13.21 2.12
C ILE A 173 -10.10 13.76 2.13
N MET A 174 -10.28 15.05 1.84
CA MET A 174 -11.60 15.70 1.78
C MET A 174 -12.48 15.01 0.73
N ARG A 175 -11.99 14.81 -0.50
CA ARG A 175 -12.72 14.12 -1.56
C ARG A 175 -13.07 12.67 -1.22
N VAL A 176 -12.16 11.96 -0.54
CA VAL A 176 -12.45 10.60 -0.05
C VAL A 176 -13.57 10.61 1.01
N ARG A 177 -13.59 11.59 1.92
CA ARG A 177 -14.67 11.76 2.90
C ARG A 177 -16.01 12.09 2.25
N GLU A 178 -16.02 12.97 1.24
CA GLU A 178 -17.22 13.28 0.46
C GLU A 178 -17.77 12.02 -0.23
N ALA A 179 -16.89 11.24 -0.87
CA ALA A 179 -17.26 9.96 -1.47
C ALA A 179 -17.78 8.95 -0.44
N ALA A 180 -17.32 9.01 0.82
CA ALA A 180 -17.83 8.17 1.91
C ALA A 180 -19.21 8.64 2.42
N ALA A 181 -19.43 9.96 2.49
CA ALA A 181 -20.70 10.52 2.97
C ALA A 181 -21.87 10.21 2.01
N ALA A 182 -21.58 10.04 0.72
CA ALA A 182 -22.58 9.75 -0.31
C ALA A 182 -23.17 8.32 -0.23
N ASP A 183 -22.61 7.43 0.59
CA ASP A 183 -23.06 6.04 0.68
C ASP A 183 -22.76 5.42 2.05
N PRO A 184 -23.79 5.15 2.86
CA PRO A 184 -23.61 4.59 4.18
C PRO A 184 -23.23 3.10 4.16
N ALA A 185 -23.34 2.41 3.01
CA ALA A 185 -22.88 1.03 2.86
C ALA A 185 -21.35 1.01 2.66
N GLY A 186 -20.65 0.18 3.42
CA GLY A 186 -19.18 0.12 3.41
C GLY A 186 -18.58 -0.05 2.00
N ARG A 187 -17.53 0.73 1.70
CA ARG A 187 -16.84 0.78 0.41
C ARG A 187 -15.40 0.33 0.49
N ILE A 188 -14.84 -0.05 -0.66
CA ILE A 188 -13.40 -0.28 -0.80
C ILE A 188 -12.75 0.98 -1.35
N TYR A 189 -11.82 1.56 -0.60
CA TYR A 189 -10.93 2.62 -1.06
C TYR A 189 -9.58 2.01 -1.43
N ALA A 190 -9.33 1.93 -2.74
CA ALA A 190 -8.13 1.34 -3.32
C ALA A 190 -7.08 2.43 -3.57
N PHE A 191 -6.07 2.53 -2.70
CA PHE A 191 -5.05 3.57 -2.77
C PHE A 191 -3.85 3.13 -3.63
N SER A 192 -3.46 4.00 -4.55
CA SER A 192 -2.25 3.94 -5.38
C SER A 192 -1.61 5.32 -5.40
N ALA A 193 -1.12 5.78 -4.25
CA ALA A 193 -0.69 7.16 -4.04
C ALA A 193 0.69 7.28 -3.38
N SER A 194 1.63 6.40 -3.77
CA SER A 194 3.02 6.44 -3.31
C SER A 194 3.13 6.55 -1.77
N MET A 195 4.13 7.26 -1.26
CA MET A 195 4.34 7.50 0.18
C MET A 195 3.17 8.26 0.85
N ALA A 196 2.39 9.02 0.08
CA ALA A 196 1.24 9.76 0.61
C ALA A 196 0.10 8.83 1.06
N ALA A 197 0.02 7.61 0.50
CA ALA A 197 -1.01 6.63 0.86
C ALA A 197 -1.01 6.33 2.37
N ASN A 198 0.16 6.17 3.01
CA ASN A 198 0.26 5.92 4.44
C ASN A 198 -0.37 7.04 5.28
N VAL A 199 -0.06 8.28 4.93
CA VAL A 199 -0.54 9.47 5.65
C VAL A 199 -2.05 9.63 5.46
N MET A 200 -2.54 9.47 4.23
CA MET A 200 -3.97 9.58 3.94
C MET A 200 -4.77 8.49 4.65
N ILE A 201 -4.36 7.22 4.52
CA ILE A 201 -5.02 6.09 5.19
C ILE A 201 -5.05 6.31 6.70
N HIS A 202 -3.92 6.72 7.30
CA HIS A 202 -3.85 6.96 8.74
C HIS A 202 -4.83 8.04 9.20
N ARG A 203 -4.94 9.16 8.46
CA ARG A 203 -5.86 10.26 8.78
C ARG A 203 -7.32 9.93 8.52
N LEU A 204 -7.61 9.05 7.55
CA LEU A 204 -8.96 8.61 7.22
C LEU A 204 -9.48 7.50 8.13
N TYR A 205 -8.57 6.72 8.72
CA TYR A 205 -8.93 5.55 9.52
C TYR A 205 -9.91 5.84 10.67
N PRO A 206 -9.74 6.89 11.50
CA PRO A 206 -10.67 7.17 12.59
C PRO A 206 -12.12 7.37 12.13
N ASP A 207 -12.31 7.93 10.94
CA ASP A 207 -13.63 8.23 10.39
C ASP A 207 -14.21 7.04 9.61
N LEU A 208 -13.37 6.33 8.87
CA LEU A 208 -13.83 5.38 7.85
C LEU A 208 -13.49 3.91 8.15
N GLY A 209 -12.44 3.64 8.95
CA GLY A 209 -11.81 2.33 9.07
C GLY A 209 -12.70 1.24 9.67
N ALA A 210 -13.69 1.63 10.49
CA ALA A 210 -14.63 0.69 11.11
C ALA A 210 -15.68 0.12 10.12
N LYS A 211 -15.94 0.82 9.01
CA LYS A 211 -17.00 0.46 8.05
C LYS A 211 -16.48 0.18 6.65
N ASN A 212 -15.27 0.65 6.33
CA ASN A 212 -14.72 0.64 4.97
C ASN A 212 -13.40 -0.12 4.91
N TRP A 213 -13.07 -0.58 3.71
CA TRP A 213 -11.75 -1.14 3.43
C TRP A 213 -10.83 -0.03 2.91
N LEU A 214 -9.76 0.29 3.64
CA LEU A 214 -8.76 1.26 3.19
C LEU A 214 -7.48 0.51 2.85
N ILE A 215 -7.24 0.25 1.56
CA ILE A 215 -6.19 -0.69 1.14
C ILE A 215 -5.19 0.04 0.24
N ASP A 216 -3.94 0.13 0.71
CA ASP A 216 -2.82 0.54 -0.13
C ASP A 216 -2.38 -0.62 -1.05
N PHE A 217 -2.66 -0.46 -2.34
CA PHE A 217 -2.21 -1.35 -3.40
C PHE A 217 -0.93 -0.84 -4.09
N GLY A 218 -0.52 0.41 -3.85
CA GLY A 218 0.56 1.08 -4.56
C GLY A 218 0.52 0.84 -6.06
N SER A 219 1.63 0.39 -6.64
CA SER A 219 1.77 0.17 -8.09
C SER A 219 1.18 -1.15 -8.61
N LEU A 220 0.34 -1.85 -7.84
CA LEU A 220 -0.17 -3.18 -8.22
C LEU A 220 -0.91 -3.16 -9.57
N TRP A 221 -1.66 -2.09 -9.81
CA TRP A 221 -2.60 -1.98 -10.92
C TRP A 221 -1.99 -1.50 -12.23
N ASP A 222 -0.78 -0.94 -12.20
CA ASP A 222 -0.16 -0.29 -13.37
C ASP A 222 -0.06 -1.23 -14.58
N VAL A 223 0.26 -2.51 -14.36
CA VAL A 223 0.37 -3.52 -15.44
C VAL A 223 -0.95 -3.76 -16.16
N TYR A 224 -2.09 -3.59 -15.48
CA TYR A 224 -3.43 -3.77 -16.06
C TYR A 224 -3.88 -2.60 -16.93
N VAL A 225 -3.12 -1.52 -16.94
CA VAL A 225 -3.34 -0.33 -17.77
C VAL A 225 -2.12 -0.02 -18.66
N GLY A 226 -1.19 -0.97 -18.80
CA GLY A 226 -0.03 -0.86 -19.68
C GLY A 226 1.08 0.05 -19.18
N VAL A 227 1.15 0.33 -17.87
CA VAL A 227 2.17 1.19 -17.26
C VAL A 227 3.26 0.36 -16.57
N GLU A 228 4.51 0.61 -16.93
CA GLU A 228 5.68 -0.11 -16.41
C GLU A 228 6.45 0.71 -15.36
N SER A 229 5.75 1.11 -14.29
CA SER A 229 6.28 1.94 -13.19
C SER A 229 7.41 1.28 -12.39
N ARG A 230 7.51 -0.06 -12.41
CA ARG A 230 8.51 -0.83 -11.64
C ARG A 230 9.47 -1.56 -12.55
N SER A 231 10.70 -1.76 -12.07
CA SER A 231 11.72 -2.53 -12.79
C SER A 231 11.30 -3.96 -13.10
N VAL A 232 10.49 -4.58 -12.25
CA VAL A 232 9.94 -5.93 -12.49
C VAL A 232 8.90 -5.91 -13.61
N TYR A 233 8.22 -4.78 -13.81
CA TYR A 233 7.22 -4.66 -14.87
C TYR A 233 7.87 -4.66 -16.25
N ARG A 234 9.00 -3.95 -16.38
CA ARG A 234 9.82 -3.87 -17.61
C ARG A 234 10.54 -5.17 -18.01
N LYS A 235 10.58 -6.17 -17.13
CA LYS A 235 11.39 -7.40 -17.30
C LYS A 235 10.59 -8.65 -17.62
N LEU A 236 9.26 -8.57 -17.55
CA LEU A 236 8.37 -9.72 -17.71
C LEU A 236 7.37 -9.46 -18.82
N ASP A 237 6.99 -10.49 -19.58
CA ASP A 237 5.80 -10.42 -20.43
C ASP A 237 4.56 -10.56 -19.54
N TRP A 238 3.86 -9.45 -19.34
CA TRP A 238 2.67 -9.41 -18.47
C TRP A 238 1.42 -9.99 -19.12
N ARG A 239 1.37 -10.14 -20.44
CA ARG A 239 0.17 -10.61 -21.14
C ARG A 239 -0.36 -11.94 -20.60
N PRO A 240 0.44 -13.03 -20.48
CA PRO A 240 -0.05 -14.28 -19.92
C PRO A 240 -0.44 -14.17 -18.44
N LEU A 241 0.29 -13.39 -17.63
CA LEU A 241 -0.02 -13.20 -16.22
C LEU A 241 -1.32 -12.42 -16.02
N ILE A 242 -1.55 -11.37 -16.81
CA ILE A 242 -2.79 -10.60 -16.81
C ILE A 242 -3.95 -11.48 -17.23
N ALA A 243 -3.80 -12.30 -18.29
CA ALA A 243 -4.83 -13.24 -18.72
C ALA A 243 -5.19 -14.24 -17.61
N GLU A 244 -4.20 -14.79 -16.90
CA GLU A 244 -4.45 -15.66 -15.75
C GLU A 244 -5.15 -14.93 -14.61
N ASN A 245 -4.67 -13.74 -14.26
CA ASN A 245 -5.20 -12.93 -13.17
C ASN A 245 -6.63 -12.44 -13.43
N LEU A 246 -7.02 -12.22 -14.69
CA LEU A 246 -8.34 -11.77 -15.09
C LEU A 246 -9.30 -12.89 -15.48
N ARG A 247 -8.86 -14.16 -15.39
CA ARG A 247 -9.69 -15.32 -15.74
C ARG A 247 -11.07 -15.25 -15.05
N PRO A 248 -12.18 -15.48 -15.76
CA PRO A 248 -13.53 -15.39 -15.22
C PRO A 248 -13.76 -16.18 -13.93
#